data_AF-A0AAV7B0C7-F1
#
_entry.id   AF-A0AAV7B0C7-F1
#
_cell.length_a   1.000
_cell.length_b   1.000
_cell.length_c   1.000
_cell.angle_alpha   90.00
_cell.angle_beta   90.00
_cell.angle_gamma   90.00
#
_symmetry.space_group_name_H-M   'P 1'
#
loop_
_entity.id
_entity.type
_entity.pdbx_description
1 polymer ?
#
loop_
_entity_poly.entity_id
_entity_poly.type
_entity_poly.pdbx_seq_one_letter_code
_entity_poly.pdbx_strand_id
1 'polypeptide(L)'
;MIRGKITTNKSQYGYQRQKEREPRSCIRYKCGLINTIADVLRQRPGWTEVKDDGEWDFYWCDVGWLRENFDHIYMEEHVRICHFRNHYELTRKNFMVKNLKRFRKQLERESGRLEAAKCDFFPKTFELPSEYHLFVEEFRRNPGITWIMKPDGSRTDEQRDEIPVENYVAQRYIENPYLIGGRKFDLRVYVLVTSVRYFLESHINFLL
;
A
#
# COMPACT_ATOMS: atom_id res chain seq x y z
N MET A 1 20.43 -70.46 15.03
CA MET A 1 20.86 -69.07 15.32
C MET A 1 21.20 -68.48 13.96
N ILE A 2 20.56 -67.45 13.40
CA ILE A 2 20.21 -66.13 13.90
C ILE A 2 18.90 -65.70 13.19
N ARG A 3 17.88 -65.27 13.95
CA ARG A 3 16.65 -64.64 13.41
C ARG A 3 16.90 -63.14 13.31
N GLY A 4 17.07 -62.60 12.10
CA GLY A 4 17.10 -61.16 11.85
C GLY A 4 15.67 -60.60 11.86
N LYS A 5 15.35 -59.77 12.85
CA LYS A 5 14.10 -59.00 12.90
C LYS A 5 14.26 -57.74 12.04
N ILE A 6 13.45 -57.62 11.00
CA ILE A 6 13.25 -56.37 10.26
C ILE A 6 12.41 -55.45 11.16
N THR A 7 13.00 -54.36 11.64
CA THR A 7 12.31 -53.31 12.38
C THR A 7 11.68 -52.31 11.42
N THR A 8 10.36 -52.25 11.40
CA THR A 8 9.59 -51.23 10.69
C THR A 8 9.53 -49.98 11.57
N ASN A 9 10.30 -48.94 11.23
CA ASN A 9 10.15 -47.61 11.82
C ASN A 9 8.90 -46.94 11.24
N LYS A 10 7.79 -46.96 11.98
CA LYS A 10 6.66 -46.06 11.75
C LYS A 10 7.02 -44.69 12.32
N SER A 11 7.41 -43.77 11.45
CA SER A 11 7.58 -42.35 11.79
C SER A 11 6.21 -41.75 12.16
N GLN A 12 5.99 -41.50 13.45
CA GLN A 12 4.87 -40.68 13.93
C GLN A 12 5.14 -39.22 13.58
N TYR A 13 4.64 -38.76 12.43
CA TYR A 13 4.42 -37.33 12.21
C TYR A 13 3.13 -36.93 12.94
N GLY A 14 3.28 -36.56 14.22
CA GLY A 14 2.21 -35.95 14.99
C GLY A 14 1.91 -34.56 14.43
N TYR A 15 0.71 -34.38 13.89
CA TYR A 15 0.14 -33.07 13.60
C TYR A 15 -0.04 -32.34 14.93
N GLN A 16 0.86 -31.43 15.28
CA GLN A 16 0.71 -30.61 16.47
C GLN A 16 -0.47 -29.65 16.24
N ARG A 17 -1.57 -29.91 16.93
CA ARG A 17 -2.70 -28.98 17.08
C ARG A 17 -2.14 -27.63 17.53
N GLN A 18 -2.34 -26.57 16.75
CA GLN A 18 -2.06 -25.21 17.19
C GLN A 18 -2.81 -24.99 18.51
N LYS A 19 -2.08 -24.79 19.61
CA LYS A 19 -2.67 -24.36 20.88
C LYS A 19 -3.30 -22.99 20.62
N GLU A 20 -4.62 -22.90 20.78
CA GLU A 20 -5.29 -21.60 20.93
C GLU A 20 -4.59 -20.84 22.06
N ARG A 21 -3.94 -19.72 21.71
CA ARG A 21 -3.27 -18.88 22.69
C ARG A 21 -4.33 -18.25 23.58
N GLU A 22 -4.12 -18.31 24.90
CA GLU A 22 -4.96 -17.58 25.85
C GLU A 22 -5.03 -16.09 25.45
N PRO A 23 -6.20 -15.43 25.58
CA PRO A 23 -6.32 -14.01 25.29
C PRO A 23 -5.33 -13.23 26.15
N ARG A 24 -4.29 -12.68 25.50
CA ARG A 24 -3.24 -11.91 26.17
C ARG A 24 -3.85 -10.68 26.82
N SER A 25 -3.55 -10.46 28.10
CA SER A 25 -4.07 -9.35 28.91
C SER A 25 -3.53 -7.97 28.49
N CYS A 26 -2.48 -7.92 27.68
CA CYS A 26 -1.81 -6.70 27.24
C CYS A 26 -1.26 -6.85 25.82
N ILE A 27 -1.36 -5.80 25.01
CA ILE A 27 -0.76 -5.69 23.68
C ILE A 27 0.64 -5.11 23.83
N ARG A 28 1.65 -5.80 23.31
CA ARG A 28 3.03 -5.30 23.25
C ARG A 28 3.23 -4.58 21.93
N TYR A 29 3.67 -3.33 21.96
CA TYR A 29 3.85 -2.54 20.75
C TYR A 29 5.27 -2.02 20.55
N LYS A 30 5.64 -1.83 19.28
CA LYS A 30 6.79 -1.04 18.84
C LYS A 30 6.30 0.18 18.06
N CYS A 31 7.02 1.30 18.16
CA CYS A 31 6.76 2.50 17.38
C CYS A 31 8.08 3.06 16.85
N GLY A 32 8.26 3.08 15.53
CA GLY A 32 9.48 3.58 14.88
C GLY A 32 9.53 5.11 14.78
N LEU A 33 8.52 5.81 15.32
CA LEU A 33 8.35 7.25 15.18
C LEU A 33 8.21 7.89 16.55
N ILE A 34 8.90 9.01 16.78
CA ILE A 34 8.74 9.82 17.99
C ILE A 34 7.84 11.00 17.63
N ASN A 35 6.53 10.77 17.62
CA ASN A 35 5.51 11.76 17.28
C ASN A 35 4.18 11.49 18.01
N THR A 36 3.11 12.20 17.63
CA THR A 36 1.77 12.03 18.21
C THR A 36 1.27 10.58 18.22
N ILE A 37 1.72 9.74 17.29
CA ILE A 37 1.36 8.31 17.30
C ILE A 37 1.99 7.60 18.50
N ALA A 38 3.25 7.86 18.81
CA ALA A 38 3.90 7.30 19.99
C ALA A 38 3.18 7.71 21.28
N ASP A 39 2.75 8.97 21.37
CA ASP A 39 1.99 9.46 22.52
C ASP A 39 0.63 8.78 22.64
N VAL A 40 -0.08 8.61 21.52
CA VAL A 40 -1.35 7.88 21.48
C VAL A 40 -1.16 6.43 21.91
N LEU A 41 -0.16 5.72 21.37
CA LEU A 41 0.11 4.32 21.72
C LEU A 41 0.48 4.16 23.20
N ARG A 42 1.27 5.09 23.75
CA ARG A 42 1.69 5.08 25.16
C ARG A 42 0.53 5.31 26.13
N GLN A 43 -0.46 6.10 25.72
CA GLN A 43 -1.63 6.41 26.54
C GLN A 43 -2.74 5.37 26.43
N ARG A 44 -2.63 4.37 25.53
CA ARG A 44 -3.67 3.34 25.37
C ARG A 44 -3.65 2.35 26.55
N PRO A 45 -4.77 2.18 27.28
CA PRO A 45 -4.87 1.18 28.33
C PRO A 45 -4.62 -0.23 27.78
N GLY A 46 -3.82 -1.02 28.49
CA GLY A 46 -3.47 -2.39 28.08
C GLY A 46 -2.47 -2.46 26.92
N TRP A 47 -1.74 -1.39 26.61
CA TRP A 47 -0.65 -1.36 25.64
C TRP A 47 0.67 -1.10 26.37
N THR A 48 1.71 -1.88 26.07
CA THR A 48 3.05 -1.75 26.66
C THR A 48 4.10 -1.65 25.57
N GLU A 49 4.94 -0.62 25.64
CA GLU A 49 6.04 -0.40 24.71
C GLU A 49 7.18 -1.41 24.93
N VAL A 50 7.69 -2.00 23.85
CA VAL A 50 8.84 -2.91 23.87
C VAL A 50 10.07 -2.18 23.37
N LYS A 51 11.12 -2.11 24.21
CA LYS A 51 12.35 -1.35 23.91
C LYS A 51 13.46 -2.16 23.23
N ASP A 52 13.41 -3.50 23.28
CA ASP A 52 14.48 -4.40 22.81
C ASP A 52 14.00 -5.40 21.73
N ASP A 53 14.78 -6.47 21.47
CA ASP A 53 14.45 -7.65 20.62
C ASP A 53 13.30 -8.51 21.17
N GLY A 54 12.56 -8.01 22.15
CA GLY A 54 11.38 -8.66 22.69
C GLY A 54 10.30 -8.89 21.64
N GLU A 55 9.54 -9.96 21.83
CA GLU A 55 8.33 -10.24 21.06
C GLU A 55 7.34 -9.05 21.14
N TRP A 56 6.68 -8.78 20.02
CA TRP A 56 5.73 -7.69 19.87
C TRP A 56 4.49 -8.19 19.13
N ASP A 57 3.34 -7.60 19.45
CA ASP A 57 2.06 -7.93 18.83
C ASP A 57 1.68 -6.91 17.75
N PHE A 58 2.09 -5.64 17.93
CA PHE A 58 1.83 -4.55 17.00
C PHE A 58 3.08 -3.71 16.73
N TYR A 59 3.33 -3.36 15.47
CA TYR A 59 4.40 -2.42 15.12
C TYR A 59 3.91 -1.31 14.21
N TRP A 60 3.96 -0.09 14.72
CA TRP A 60 3.88 1.12 13.92
C TRP A 60 5.25 1.48 13.36
N CYS A 61 5.59 0.92 12.19
CA CYS A 61 6.88 1.10 11.51
C CYS A 61 6.82 2.20 10.44
N ASP A 62 7.97 2.72 10.03
CA ASP A 62 8.08 3.54 8.83
C ASP A 62 8.20 2.69 7.56
N VAL A 63 8.08 3.36 6.40
CA VAL A 63 8.12 2.71 5.09
C VAL A 63 9.50 2.15 4.74
N GLY A 64 10.58 2.74 5.27
CA GLY A 64 11.95 2.23 5.10
C GLY A 64 12.12 0.90 5.81
N TRP A 65 11.73 0.83 7.09
CA TRP A 65 11.74 -0.42 7.86
C TRP A 65 10.94 -1.52 7.15
N LEU A 66 9.74 -1.21 6.65
CA LEU A 66 8.91 -2.17 5.92
C LEU A 66 9.66 -2.77 4.71
N ARG A 67 10.33 -1.93 3.91
CA ARG A 67 11.04 -2.36 2.70
C ARG A 67 12.20 -3.29 3.02
N GLU A 68 12.94 -2.99 4.08
CA GLU A 68 14.13 -3.75 4.47
C GLU A 68 13.79 -5.07 5.19
N ASN A 69 12.63 -5.15 5.84
CA ASN A 69 12.37 -6.23 6.80
C ASN A 69 11.21 -7.15 6.38
N PHE A 70 10.21 -6.66 5.66
CA PHE A 70 8.98 -7.44 5.42
C PHE A 70 9.24 -8.78 4.71
N ASP A 71 10.21 -8.81 3.80
CA ASP A 71 10.52 -9.99 2.98
C ASP A 71 11.51 -10.94 3.65
N HIS A 72 12.20 -10.47 4.70
CA HIS A 72 13.27 -11.17 5.37
C HIS A 72 12.91 -11.60 6.81
N ILE A 73 11.85 -11.03 7.38
CA ILE A 73 11.37 -11.36 8.73
C ILE A 73 10.12 -12.24 8.64
N TYR A 74 10.20 -13.41 9.29
CA TYR A 74 9.00 -14.19 9.58
C TYR A 74 8.15 -13.47 10.63
N MET A 75 6.90 -13.16 10.28
CA MET A 75 5.93 -12.58 11.21
C MET A 75 4.91 -13.65 11.61
N GLU A 76 4.71 -13.85 12.91
CA GLU A 76 3.68 -14.76 13.41
C GLU A 76 2.27 -14.26 13.06
N GLU A 77 1.30 -15.17 12.99
CA GLU A 77 -0.08 -14.85 12.57
C GLU A 77 -0.76 -13.76 13.41
N HIS A 78 -0.42 -13.64 14.70
CA HIS A 78 -0.99 -12.63 15.59
C HIS A 78 -0.40 -11.23 15.38
N VAL A 79 0.75 -11.14 14.72
CA VAL A 79 1.50 -9.91 14.54
C VAL A 79 0.78 -8.99 13.56
N ARG A 80 0.75 -7.69 13.87
CA ARG A 80 0.13 -6.66 13.03
C ARG A 80 1.11 -5.53 12.78
N ILE A 81 1.17 -5.04 11.54
CA ILE A 81 1.96 -3.87 11.15
C ILE A 81 1.08 -2.83 10.47
N CYS A 82 1.48 -1.56 10.49
CA CYS A 82 0.67 -0.44 9.98
C CYS A 82 0.75 -0.24 8.45
N HIS A 83 1.40 -1.13 7.71
CA HIS A 83 1.57 -1.02 6.26
C HIS A 83 1.29 -2.35 5.55
N PHE A 84 0.74 -2.25 4.34
CA PHE A 84 0.71 -3.38 3.40
C PHE A 84 2.01 -3.42 2.57
N ARG A 85 2.52 -4.62 2.30
CA ARG A 85 3.73 -4.87 1.49
C ARG A 85 3.76 -4.03 0.21
N ASN A 86 2.66 -4.03 -0.55
CA ASN A 86 2.54 -3.38 -1.85
C ASN A 86 1.78 -2.04 -1.79
N HIS A 87 1.82 -1.32 -0.66
CA HIS A 87 1.11 -0.05 -0.50
C HIS A 87 1.47 0.98 -1.60
N TYR A 88 2.69 0.92 -2.14
CA TYR A 88 3.17 1.82 -3.17
C TYR A 88 2.37 1.78 -4.48
N GLU A 89 1.64 0.68 -4.75
CA GLU A 89 0.73 0.56 -5.90
C GLU A 89 -0.38 1.61 -5.91
N LEU A 90 -0.76 2.10 -4.72
CA LEU A 90 -1.78 3.13 -4.53
C LEU A 90 -1.22 4.45 -3.98
N THR A 91 0.01 4.50 -3.46
CA THR A 91 0.56 5.75 -2.90
C THR A 91 1.57 6.44 -3.81
N ARG A 92 2.18 5.73 -4.77
CA ARG A 92 3.05 6.34 -5.80
C ARG A 92 2.23 6.78 -7.01
N LYS A 93 2.51 7.98 -7.52
CA LYS A 93 1.70 8.60 -8.58
C LYS A 93 1.72 7.78 -9.86
N ASN A 94 2.89 7.30 -10.27
CA ASN A 94 3.06 6.51 -11.49
C ASN A 94 2.28 5.19 -11.44
N PHE A 95 2.40 4.43 -10.35
CA PHE A 95 1.69 3.16 -10.16
C PHE A 95 0.19 3.36 -10.04
N MET A 96 -0.27 4.38 -9.28
CA MET A 96 -1.68 4.72 -9.18
C MET A 96 -2.28 4.99 -10.57
N VAL A 97 -1.61 5.79 -11.41
CA VAL A 97 -2.08 6.10 -12.77
C VAL A 97 -2.14 4.84 -13.64
N LYS A 98 -1.12 3.97 -13.59
CA LYS A 98 -1.10 2.69 -14.32
C LYS A 98 -2.26 1.80 -13.89
N ASN A 99 -2.48 1.65 -12.59
CA ASN A 99 -3.54 0.82 -12.02
C ASN A 99 -4.93 1.36 -12.39
N LEU A 100 -5.16 2.67 -12.29
CA LEU A 100 -6.43 3.29 -12.67
C LEU A 100 -6.70 3.18 -14.17
N LYS A 101 -5.69 3.38 -15.04
CA LYS A 101 -5.83 3.18 -16.49
C LYS A 101 -6.14 1.73 -16.83
N ARG A 102 -5.48 0.76 -16.17
CA ARG A 102 -5.73 -0.67 -16.34
C ARG A 102 -7.15 -1.03 -15.90
N PHE A 103 -7.59 -0.54 -14.74
CA PHE A 103 -8.92 -0.77 -14.21
C PHE A 103 -10.01 -0.21 -15.13
N ARG A 104 -9.85 1.02 -15.64
CA ARG A 104 -10.77 1.60 -16.64
C ARG A 104 -10.88 0.74 -17.90
N LYS A 105 -9.75 0.30 -18.47
CA LYS A 105 -9.75 -0.56 -19.66
C LYS A 105 -10.40 -1.92 -19.39
N GLN A 106 -10.24 -2.46 -18.19
CA GLN A 106 -10.89 -3.70 -17.78
C GLN A 106 -12.41 -3.53 -17.70
N LEU A 107 -12.89 -2.49 -17.01
CA LEU A 107 -14.32 -2.17 -16.94
C LEU A 107 -14.94 -1.94 -18.33
N GLU A 108 -14.22 -1.26 -19.23
CA GLU A 108 -14.70 -1.02 -20.59
C GLU A 108 -14.88 -2.32 -21.38
N ARG A 109 -14.01 -3.31 -21.17
CA ARG A 109 -14.11 -4.63 -21.81
C ARG A 109 -15.20 -5.51 -21.20
N GLU A 110 -15.38 -5.46 -19.88
CA GLU A 110 -16.29 -6.37 -19.15
C GLU A 110 -17.72 -5.83 -19.06
N SER A 111 -17.89 -4.53 -18.90
CA SER A 111 -19.17 -3.88 -18.59
C SER A 111 -19.50 -2.69 -19.49
N GLY A 112 -18.63 -2.41 -20.48
CA GLY A 112 -18.85 -1.38 -21.48
C GLY A 112 -18.47 0.03 -21.03
N ARG A 113 -18.62 0.98 -21.96
CA ARG A 113 -18.11 2.35 -21.82
C ARG A 113 -18.77 3.15 -20.71
N LEU A 114 -20.05 2.89 -20.44
CA LEU A 114 -20.80 3.61 -19.40
C LEU A 114 -20.25 3.29 -18.01
N GLU A 115 -19.93 2.02 -17.74
CA GLU A 115 -19.35 1.62 -16.46
C GLU A 115 -17.92 2.16 -16.32
N ALA A 116 -17.12 2.11 -17.40
CA ALA A 116 -15.79 2.68 -17.43
C ALA A 116 -15.76 4.21 -17.20
N ALA A 117 -16.83 4.92 -17.53
CA ALA A 117 -16.95 6.37 -17.28
C ALA A 117 -16.99 6.72 -15.79
N LYS A 118 -17.31 5.76 -14.90
CA LYS A 118 -17.18 5.97 -13.45
C LYS A 118 -15.73 6.26 -13.03
N CYS A 119 -14.73 5.89 -13.85
CA CYS A 119 -13.33 6.23 -13.65
C CYS A 119 -12.97 7.66 -14.06
N ASP A 120 -13.90 8.48 -14.55
CA ASP A 120 -13.62 9.87 -14.94
C ASP A 120 -13.44 10.82 -13.72
N PHE A 121 -13.40 10.28 -12.49
CA PHE A 121 -13.05 11.02 -11.28
C PHE A 121 -11.58 11.48 -11.24
N PHE A 122 -10.68 10.86 -12.01
CA PHE A 122 -9.29 11.28 -12.11
C PHE A 122 -9.02 11.94 -13.48
N PRO A 123 -8.37 13.12 -13.53
CA PRO A 123 -8.10 13.80 -14.79
C PRO A 123 -7.20 12.99 -15.72
N LYS A 124 -7.29 13.27 -17.04
CA LYS A 124 -6.38 12.67 -18.03
C LYS A 124 -4.93 12.90 -17.64
N THR A 125 -4.17 11.82 -17.62
CA THR A 125 -2.82 11.79 -17.04
C THR A 125 -1.88 10.96 -17.92
N PHE A 126 -0.64 11.39 -18.06
CA PHE A 126 0.43 10.73 -18.80
C PHE A 126 1.68 10.58 -17.92
N GLU A 127 2.31 9.41 -17.95
CA GLU A 127 3.61 9.16 -17.36
C GLU A 127 4.70 9.51 -18.37
N LEU A 128 5.69 10.29 -17.95
CA LEU A 128 6.81 10.71 -18.77
C LEU A 128 8.11 10.11 -18.20
N PRO A 129 9.03 9.63 -19.07
CA PRO A 129 9.02 9.81 -20.54
C PRO A 129 8.19 8.78 -21.33
N SER A 130 7.67 7.73 -20.69
CA SER A 130 7.05 6.57 -21.36
C SER A 130 5.88 6.90 -22.31
N GLU A 131 5.07 7.91 -21.99
CA GLU A 131 3.91 8.35 -22.77
C GLU A 131 4.10 9.73 -23.42
N TYR A 132 5.34 10.18 -23.61
CA TYR A 132 5.65 11.53 -24.14
C TYR A 132 4.95 11.82 -25.47
N HIS A 133 5.01 10.90 -26.44
CA HIS A 133 4.38 11.11 -27.74
C HIS A 133 2.85 11.25 -27.65
N LEU A 134 2.21 10.45 -26.79
CA LEU A 134 0.76 10.54 -26.55
C LEU A 134 0.39 11.87 -25.89
N PHE A 135 1.22 12.35 -24.96
CA PHE A 135 1.03 13.65 -24.34
C PHE A 135 1.15 14.78 -25.36
N VAL A 136 2.18 14.78 -26.21
CA VAL A 136 2.39 15.80 -27.24
C VAL A 136 1.24 15.83 -28.24
N GLU A 137 0.72 14.68 -28.66
CA GLU A 137 -0.45 14.60 -29.53
C GLU A 137 -1.68 15.23 -28.89
N GLU A 138 -1.98 14.87 -27.64
CA GLU A 138 -3.14 15.41 -26.91
C GLU A 138 -3.00 16.91 -26.64
N PHE A 139 -1.78 17.37 -26.32
CA PHE A 139 -1.45 18.78 -26.11
C PHE A 139 -1.69 19.60 -27.38
N ARG A 140 -1.24 19.10 -28.55
CA ARG A 140 -1.46 19.75 -29.84
C ARG A 140 -2.94 19.75 -30.26
N ARG A 141 -3.67 18.67 -29.94
CA ARG A 141 -5.09 18.53 -30.28
C ARG A 141 -6.00 19.48 -29.48
N ASN A 142 -5.57 19.86 -28.28
CA ASN A 142 -6.35 20.72 -27.39
C ASN A 142 -5.52 21.91 -26.88
N PRO A 143 -5.20 22.88 -27.74
CA PRO A 143 -4.46 24.07 -27.33
C PRO A 143 -5.26 24.85 -26.29
N GLY A 144 -4.56 25.37 -25.27
CA GLY A 144 -5.17 26.16 -24.19
C GLY A 144 -5.58 25.38 -22.94
N ILE A 145 -5.55 24.04 -22.96
CA ILE A 145 -5.72 23.24 -21.73
C ILE A 145 -4.49 23.43 -20.84
N THR A 146 -4.72 23.73 -19.56
CA THR A 146 -3.65 23.80 -18.57
C THR A 146 -3.26 22.40 -18.08
N TRP A 147 -1.95 22.14 -17.94
CA TRP A 147 -1.40 20.88 -17.43
C TRP A 147 -0.56 21.12 -16.18
N ILE A 148 -0.58 20.18 -15.24
CA ILE A 148 0.28 20.17 -14.05
C ILE A 148 1.28 19.03 -14.14
N MET A 149 2.57 19.38 -14.05
CA MET A 149 3.69 18.46 -14.03
C MET A 149 4.04 18.14 -12.59
N LYS A 150 4.03 16.86 -12.22
CA LYS A 150 4.34 16.40 -10.86
C LYS A 150 5.50 15.41 -10.92
N PRO A 151 6.57 15.56 -10.13
CA PRO A 151 7.58 14.53 -10.06
C PRO A 151 6.99 13.26 -9.44
N ASP A 152 7.36 12.11 -10.00
CA ASP A 152 7.22 10.83 -9.31
C ASP A 152 8.35 10.78 -8.28
N GLY A 153 8.01 10.72 -6.99
CA GLY A 153 8.95 10.88 -5.87
C GLY A 153 9.92 9.72 -5.69
N SER A 154 10.35 9.08 -6.78
CA SER A 154 11.28 7.97 -6.82
C SER A 154 12.73 8.46 -6.75
N ARG A 155 13.11 9.10 -5.65
CA ARG A 155 14.52 9.12 -5.26
C ARG A 155 14.75 7.87 -4.43
N THR A 156 15.34 6.84 -5.02
CA THR A 156 16.00 5.79 -4.24
C THR A 156 17.37 6.34 -3.84
N ASP A 157 17.78 6.13 -2.58
CA ASP A 157 19.06 6.63 -2.06
C ASP A 157 20.29 6.11 -2.83
N GLU A 158 20.10 5.07 -3.64
CA GLU A 158 21.11 4.41 -4.49
C GLU A 158 21.45 5.20 -5.78
N GLN A 159 20.65 6.21 -6.15
CA GLN A 159 20.83 6.99 -7.40
C GLN A 159 21.49 8.36 -7.16
N ARG A 160 22.56 8.41 -6.34
CA ARG A 160 23.24 9.68 -6.01
C ARG A 160 24.25 10.16 -7.07
N ASP A 161 24.77 9.27 -7.91
CA ASP A 161 25.91 9.57 -8.79
C ASP A 161 25.57 9.68 -10.30
N GLU A 162 24.35 9.30 -10.71
CA GLU A 162 23.83 9.56 -12.06
C GLU A 162 22.71 10.61 -11.97
N ILE A 163 22.64 11.56 -12.91
CA ILE A 163 21.47 12.45 -13.04
C ILE A 163 20.30 11.55 -13.39
N PRO A 164 19.37 11.27 -12.47
CA PRO A 164 18.29 10.34 -12.76
C PRO A 164 17.41 10.99 -13.83
N VAL A 165 16.98 10.21 -14.83
CA VAL A 165 15.85 10.63 -15.67
C VAL A 165 14.66 10.77 -14.75
N GLU A 166 14.35 12.00 -14.35
CA GLU A 166 13.25 12.28 -13.44
C GLU A 166 11.94 11.89 -14.13
N ASN A 167 11.24 10.93 -13.54
CA ASN A 167 9.92 10.54 -14.02
C ASN A 167 8.91 11.60 -13.60
N TYR A 168 8.11 12.05 -14.57
CA TYR A 168 7.06 13.04 -14.35
C TYR A 168 5.70 12.45 -14.64
N VAL A 169 4.69 12.96 -13.96
CA VAL A 169 3.29 12.74 -14.28
C VAL A 169 2.73 14.07 -14.79
N ALA A 170 2.38 14.11 -16.07
CA ALA A 170 1.69 15.22 -16.70
C ALA A 170 0.18 14.97 -16.60
N GLN A 171 -0.54 15.80 -15.84
CA GLN A 171 -1.97 15.63 -15.59
C GLN A 171 -2.72 16.89 -16.01
N ARG A 172 -3.89 16.73 -16.64
CA ARG A 172 -4.76 17.86 -16.95
C ARG A 172 -5.14 18.59 -15.67
N TYR A 173 -4.94 19.91 -15.63
CA TYR A 173 -5.31 20.73 -14.49
C TYR A 173 -6.84 20.89 -14.43
N ILE A 174 -7.39 20.87 -13.22
CA ILE A 174 -8.81 21.12 -12.97
C ILE A 174 -8.98 22.64 -12.86
N GLU A 175 -9.47 23.25 -13.93
CA GLU A 175 -9.53 24.72 -14.09
C GLU A 175 -10.64 25.36 -13.25
N ASN A 176 -11.74 24.65 -13.02
CA ASN A 176 -12.89 25.12 -12.25
C ASN A 176 -13.07 24.32 -10.95
N PRO A 177 -12.13 24.42 -9.97
CA PRO A 177 -12.30 23.76 -8.68
C PRO A 177 -13.41 24.45 -7.89
N TYR A 178 -14.06 23.71 -6.99
CA TYR A 178 -14.96 24.30 -6.01
C TYR A 178 -14.16 25.23 -5.07
N LEU A 179 -14.73 26.40 -4.76
CA LEU A 179 -14.07 27.46 -4.00
C LEU A 179 -14.83 27.74 -2.71
N ILE A 180 -14.09 27.96 -1.61
CA ILE A 180 -14.64 28.48 -0.34
C ILE A 180 -14.04 29.86 -0.14
N GLY A 181 -14.89 30.89 -0.05
CA GLY A 181 -14.43 32.29 0.09
C GLY A 181 -13.52 32.75 -1.07
N GLY A 182 -13.74 32.25 -2.28
CA GLY A 182 -12.92 32.56 -3.46
C GLY A 182 -11.55 31.88 -3.49
N ARG A 183 -11.25 30.96 -2.57
CA ARG A 183 -9.98 30.23 -2.52
C ARG A 183 -10.17 28.74 -2.84
N LYS A 184 -9.24 28.20 -3.61
CA LYS A 184 -9.11 26.76 -3.85
C LYS A 184 -8.63 26.07 -2.57
N PHE A 185 -9.11 24.86 -2.33
CA PHE A 185 -8.66 23.99 -1.24
C PHE A 185 -8.55 22.53 -1.72
N ASP A 186 -7.90 21.69 -0.92
CA ASP A 186 -7.91 20.24 -1.07
C ASP A 186 -8.55 19.58 0.16
N LEU A 187 -9.11 18.38 -0.03
CA LEU A 187 -9.65 17.57 1.05
C LEU A 187 -8.66 16.46 1.39
N ARG A 188 -8.29 16.38 2.67
CA ARG A 188 -7.58 15.23 3.23
C ARG A 188 -8.59 14.26 3.83
N VAL A 189 -8.79 13.13 3.17
CA VAL A 189 -9.60 12.02 3.68
C VAL A 189 -8.67 10.91 4.18
N TYR A 190 -8.90 10.45 5.42
CA TYR A 190 -8.18 9.33 6.01
C TYR A 190 -9.01 8.05 5.87
N VAL A 191 -8.40 7.00 5.32
CA VAL A 191 -9.04 5.71 5.10
C VAL A 191 -8.21 4.63 5.79
N LEU A 192 -8.85 3.86 6.68
CA LEU A 192 -8.23 2.70 7.32
C LEU A 192 -8.59 1.43 6.55
N VAL A 193 -7.58 0.76 5.99
CA VAL A 193 -7.74 -0.56 5.38
C VAL A 193 -7.21 -1.59 6.36
N THR A 194 -8.11 -2.43 6.89
CA THR A 194 -7.77 -3.43 7.91
C THR A 194 -7.43 -4.80 7.33
N SER A 195 -7.84 -5.09 6.09
CA SER A 195 -7.58 -6.36 5.40
C SER A 195 -7.65 -6.22 3.88
N VAL A 196 -6.84 -7.02 3.18
CA VAL A 196 -6.81 -7.14 1.71
C VAL A 196 -6.93 -8.63 1.31
N ARG A 197 -7.82 -9.38 1.95
CA ARG A 197 -8.12 -10.75 1.51
C ARG A 197 -8.95 -10.69 0.23
N TYR A 198 -8.49 -11.39 -0.81
CA TYR A 198 -9.31 -11.78 -1.94
C TYR A 198 -10.32 -12.82 -1.45
N PHE A 199 -11.44 -12.39 -0.88
CA PHE A 199 -12.64 -13.23 -0.89
C PHE A 199 -13.36 -12.97 -2.21
N LEU A 200 -13.91 -14.02 -2.80
CA LEU A 200 -14.69 -14.03 -4.05
C LEU A 200 -15.98 -13.17 -4.01
N GLU A 201 -16.10 -12.24 -3.06
CA GLU A 201 -17.23 -11.32 -2.94
C GLU A 201 -16.72 -9.90 -2.67
N SER A 202 -17.29 -8.98 -3.43
CA SER A 202 -16.90 -7.60 -3.72
C SER A 202 -16.98 -6.62 -2.55
N HIS A 203 -16.43 -6.94 -1.38
CA HIS A 203 -16.49 -6.04 -0.22
C HIS A 203 -15.10 -5.77 0.38
N ILE A 204 -14.52 -4.63 -0.03
CA ILE A 204 -13.59 -3.91 0.84
C ILE A 204 -14.43 -3.43 2.02
N ASN A 205 -14.20 -4.01 3.21
CA ASN A 205 -14.84 -3.56 4.43
C ASN A 205 -14.28 -2.17 4.79
N PHE A 206 -15.00 -1.12 4.40
CA PHE A 206 -14.84 0.20 4.99
C PHE A 206 -15.58 0.20 6.32
N LEU A 207 -14.86 0.35 7.43
CA LEU A 207 -15.45 0.85 8.67
C LEU A 207 -15.55 2.37 8.50
N LEU A 208 -16.76 2.89 8.31
CA LEU A 208 -17.10 4.30 8.55
C LEU A 208 -17.16 4.56 10.06
#